data_AF-A0A510KNQ1-F1
#
_entry.id   AF-A0A510KNQ1-F1
#
_cell.length_a   1.000
_cell.length_b   1.000
_cell.length_c   1.000
_cell.angle_alpha   90.00
_cell.angle_beta   90.00
_cell.angle_gamma   90.00
#
_symmetry.space_group_name_H-M   'P 1'
#
loop_
_entity.id
_entity.type
_entity.pdbx_description
1 polymer ?
#
loop_
_entity_poly.entity_id
_entity_poly.type
_entity_poly.pdbx_seq_one_letter_code
_entity_poly.pdbx_strand_id
1 'polypeptide(L)'
;MDKQDLRDLLRKEYENGVGITELCRKYNQSINTVKSWRKRDGWKKKQINAPLTNAPPKKKTAPRKQKGANEKEIKIQMDILKGKSKQEIMSEYGISERTYSRKTRNARELRKERTEKYLEKIVEEVYKGELYRILKGTETAKANLVVRATKEINSQEMDTKKVQEYDKAYVTIKKMGNDLMRTGKMLTAYEVLEIDRQLAEEEMQREKLEIEKAKIKKDDDKDSEKEKEVIELLRNITGKVENNE
;
A
#
# COMPACT_ATOMS: atom_id res chain seq x y z
N MET A 1 44.49 1.01 -53.43
CA MET A 1 43.04 1.18 -53.24
C MET A 1 42.83 2.59 -52.75
N ASP A 2 42.01 3.38 -53.45
CA ASP A 2 41.74 4.74 -53.02
C ASP A 2 40.89 4.74 -51.75
N LYS A 3 41.05 5.79 -50.93
CA LYS A 3 40.31 5.93 -49.65
C LYS A 3 38.80 5.90 -49.86
N GLN A 4 38.34 6.35 -51.02
CA GLN A 4 36.93 6.34 -51.40
C GLN A 4 36.43 4.91 -51.68
N ASP A 5 37.21 4.12 -52.41
CA ASP A 5 36.90 2.71 -52.70
C ASP A 5 36.86 1.86 -51.43
N LEU A 6 37.79 2.11 -50.50
CA LEU A 6 37.85 1.42 -49.21
C LEU A 6 36.59 1.71 -48.37
N ARG A 7 36.14 2.97 -48.35
CA ARG A 7 34.96 3.41 -47.62
C ARG A 7 33.68 2.79 -48.18
N ASP A 8 33.57 2.70 -49.51
CA ASP A 8 32.43 2.08 -50.17
C ASP A 8 32.38 0.56 -49.95
N LEU A 9 33.53 -0.10 -49.90
CA LEU A 9 33.65 -1.51 -49.56
C LEU A 9 33.21 -1.79 -48.12
N LEU A 10 33.71 -1.01 -47.15
CA LEU A 10 33.32 -1.08 -45.74
C LEU A 10 31.82 -0.84 -45.54
N ARG A 11 31.23 0.11 -46.29
CA ARG A 11 29.78 0.35 -46.27
C ARG A 11 29.02 -0.91 -46.70
N LYS A 12 29.35 -1.50 -47.85
CA LYS A 12 28.67 -2.69 -48.37
C LYS A 12 28.74 -3.87 -47.40
N GLU A 13 29.91 -4.15 -46.82
CA GLU A 13 30.05 -5.23 -45.84
C GLU A 13 29.30 -4.97 -44.54
N TYR A 14 29.33 -3.72 -44.04
CA TYR A 14 28.53 -3.32 -42.88
C TYR A 14 27.04 -3.48 -43.15
N GLU A 15 26.56 -3.01 -44.30
CA GLU A 15 25.17 -3.15 -44.74
C GLU A 15 24.76 -4.61 -44.90
N ASN A 16 25.68 -5.51 -45.28
CA ASN A 16 25.43 -6.94 -45.34
C ASN A 16 25.49 -7.65 -43.97
N GLY A 17 25.70 -6.93 -42.87
CA GLY A 17 25.55 -7.44 -41.50
C GLY A 17 26.84 -7.54 -40.69
N VAL A 18 28.00 -7.32 -41.30
CA VAL A 18 29.32 -7.47 -40.63
C VAL A 18 29.49 -6.45 -39.50
N GLY A 19 30.11 -6.88 -38.38
CA GLY A 19 30.36 -6.02 -37.22
C GLY A 19 31.44 -4.96 -37.48
N ILE A 20 31.32 -3.77 -36.87
CA ILE A 20 32.34 -2.71 -37.01
C ILE A 20 33.71 -3.19 -36.55
N THR A 21 33.77 -3.94 -35.45
CA THR A 21 35.02 -4.50 -34.91
C THR A 21 35.69 -5.44 -35.89
N GLU A 22 34.91 -6.25 -36.59
CA GLU A 22 35.38 -7.21 -37.58
C GLU A 22 35.89 -6.51 -38.84
N LEU A 23 35.16 -5.49 -39.32
CA LEU A 23 35.61 -4.62 -40.40
C LEU A 23 36.93 -3.89 -40.07
N CYS A 24 37.07 -3.41 -38.83
CA CYS A 24 38.29 -2.74 -38.38
C CYS A 24 39.49 -3.68 -38.38
N ARG A 25 39.31 -4.94 -37.97
CA ARG A 25 40.35 -5.97 -38.02
C ARG A 25 40.71 -6.34 -39.46
N LYS A 26 39.72 -6.55 -40.32
CA LYS A 26 39.90 -6.99 -41.72
C LYS A 26 40.60 -5.94 -42.59
N TYR A 27 40.27 -4.67 -42.41
CA TYR A 27 40.79 -3.56 -43.23
C TYR A 27 41.83 -2.68 -42.51
N ASN A 28 42.31 -3.12 -41.34
CA ASN A 28 43.23 -2.40 -40.47
C ASN A 28 42.84 -0.91 -40.29
N GLN A 29 41.56 -0.67 -40.00
CA GLN A 29 41.02 0.68 -39.79
C GLN A 29 40.71 0.92 -38.33
N SER A 30 40.88 2.17 -37.88
CA SER A 30 40.49 2.52 -36.52
C SER A 30 38.96 2.46 -36.36
N ILE A 31 38.51 1.94 -35.22
CA ILE A 31 37.09 1.89 -34.86
C ILE A 31 36.45 3.28 -34.93
N ASN A 32 37.20 4.32 -34.56
CA ASN A 32 36.74 5.71 -34.59
C ASN A 32 36.53 6.21 -36.02
N THR A 33 37.41 5.83 -36.96
CA THR A 33 37.29 6.15 -38.39
C THR A 33 36.02 5.53 -38.97
N VAL A 34 35.80 4.23 -38.76
CA VAL A 34 34.62 3.52 -39.28
C VAL A 34 33.32 4.03 -38.65
N LYS A 35 33.30 4.32 -37.34
CA LYS A 35 32.15 4.95 -36.67
C LYS A 35 31.83 6.33 -37.23
N SER A 36 32.85 7.13 -37.53
CA SER A 36 32.68 8.48 -38.09
C SER A 36 32.06 8.42 -39.48
N TRP A 37 32.56 7.55 -40.37
CA TRP A 37 31.97 7.34 -41.70
C TRP A 37 30.54 6.82 -41.64
N ARG A 38 30.27 5.82 -40.80
CA ARG A 38 28.92 5.31 -40.55
C ARG A 38 27.95 6.42 -40.13
N LYS A 39 28.38 7.31 -39.24
CA LYS A 39 27.55 8.42 -38.76
C LYS A 39 27.33 9.48 -39.84
N ARG A 40 28.37 9.81 -40.60
CA ARG A 40 28.32 10.86 -41.64
C ARG A 40 27.46 10.45 -42.84
N ASP A 41 27.54 9.19 -43.25
CA ASP A 41 26.85 8.68 -44.44
C ASP A 41 25.60 7.87 -44.11
N GLY A 42 25.28 7.70 -42.82
CA GLY A 42 24.06 7.04 -42.37
C GLY A 42 23.95 5.55 -42.74
N TRP A 43 25.05 4.78 -42.69
CA TRP A 43 25.02 3.35 -43.06
C TRP A 43 24.05 2.55 -42.16
N LYS A 44 23.24 1.68 -42.75
CA LYS A 44 22.23 0.85 -42.04
C LYS A 44 22.44 -0.63 -42.36
N LYS A 45 22.54 -1.48 -41.33
CA LYS A 45 22.59 -2.93 -41.53
C LYS A 45 21.28 -3.42 -42.16
N LYS A 46 21.38 -4.26 -43.19
CA LYS A 46 20.27 -5.08 -43.67
C LYS A 46 19.85 -6.00 -42.53
N GLN A 47 18.58 -5.93 -42.16
CA GLN A 47 17.97 -6.80 -41.18
C GLN A 47 17.79 -8.18 -41.85
N ILE A 48 18.80 -9.05 -41.81
CA ILE A 48 18.71 -10.34 -42.51
C ILE A 48 17.80 -11.33 -41.77
N ASN A 49 17.58 -11.18 -40.45
CA ASN A 49 16.58 -11.95 -39.69
C ASN A 49 16.27 -11.27 -38.34
N ALA A 50 15.56 -10.13 -38.34
CA ALA A 50 15.03 -9.56 -37.10
C ALA A 50 13.51 -9.53 -37.15
N PRO A 51 12.80 -10.01 -36.12
CA PRO A 51 11.42 -9.61 -35.93
C PRO A 51 11.42 -8.09 -35.83
N LEU A 52 10.52 -7.42 -36.55
CA LEU A 52 10.28 -5.99 -36.32
C LEU A 52 9.96 -5.84 -34.82
N THR A 53 10.90 -5.29 -34.06
CA THR A 53 10.84 -4.98 -32.62
C THR A 53 11.22 -6.10 -31.63
N ASN A 54 12.53 -6.23 -31.32
CA ASN A 54 13.01 -6.80 -30.05
C ASN A 54 12.92 -5.78 -28.91
N ALA A 55 11.76 -5.14 -28.75
CA ALA A 55 11.42 -4.45 -27.51
C ALA A 55 10.59 -5.44 -26.68
N PRO A 56 10.82 -5.57 -25.35
CA PRO A 56 9.86 -6.23 -24.48
C PRO A 56 8.48 -5.64 -24.78
N PRO A 57 7.39 -6.42 -24.87
CA PRO A 57 6.06 -5.88 -25.09
C PRO A 57 5.88 -4.76 -24.06
N LYS A 58 5.60 -3.52 -24.52
CA LYS A 58 5.39 -2.38 -23.63
C LYS A 58 4.45 -2.87 -22.53
N LYS A 59 4.92 -2.88 -21.27
CA LYS A 59 4.05 -3.15 -20.11
C LYS A 59 2.81 -2.30 -20.34
N LYS A 60 1.64 -2.92 -20.46
CA LYS A 60 0.37 -2.20 -20.69
C LYS A 60 0.34 -1.06 -19.70
N THR A 61 0.56 0.16 -20.17
CA THR A 61 0.43 1.34 -19.32
C THR A 61 -0.97 1.25 -18.75
N ALA A 62 -1.12 1.31 -17.42
CA ALA A 62 -2.44 1.24 -16.80
C ALA A 62 -3.37 2.18 -17.56
N PRO A 63 -4.55 1.72 -18.00
CA PRO A 63 -5.42 2.52 -18.85
C PRO A 63 -5.63 3.88 -18.17
N ARG A 64 -5.40 4.96 -18.93
CA ARG A 64 -5.62 6.33 -18.41
C ARG A 64 -7.05 6.37 -17.86
N LYS A 65 -7.21 6.74 -16.58
CA LYS A 65 -8.52 6.85 -15.94
C LYS A 65 -9.44 7.66 -16.86
N GLN A 66 -10.53 7.06 -17.33
CA GLN A 66 -11.50 7.76 -18.18
C GLN A 66 -12.09 8.94 -17.41
N LYS A 67 -12.21 10.11 -18.06
CA LYS A 67 -12.98 11.25 -17.53
C LYS A 67 -14.40 10.74 -17.23
N GLY A 68 -14.78 10.68 -15.95
CA GLY A 68 -16.07 10.12 -15.49
C GLY A 68 -15.96 8.92 -14.55
N ALA A 69 -14.81 8.22 -14.49
CA ALA A 69 -14.61 7.12 -13.55
C ALA A 69 -14.69 7.59 -12.08
N ASN A 70 -14.11 8.77 -11.79
CA ASN A 70 -14.23 9.40 -10.47
C ASN A 70 -15.68 9.84 -10.18
N GLU A 71 -16.42 10.29 -11.18
CA GLU A 71 -17.79 10.77 -11.00
C GLU A 71 -18.77 9.61 -10.72
N LYS A 72 -18.62 8.49 -11.45
CA LYS A 72 -19.35 7.25 -11.18
C LYS A 72 -19.05 6.74 -9.77
N GLU A 73 -17.79 6.82 -9.33
CA GLU A 73 -17.38 6.40 -8.00
C GLU A 73 -18.01 7.26 -6.89
N ILE A 74 -18.00 8.58 -7.06
CA ILE A 74 -18.64 9.53 -6.13
C ILE A 74 -20.15 9.28 -6.06
N LYS A 75 -20.81 9.02 -7.20
CA LYS A 75 -22.25 8.71 -7.26
C LYS A 75 -22.61 7.41 -6.54
N ILE A 76 -21.83 6.34 -6.76
CA ILE A 76 -22.00 5.07 -6.03
C ILE A 76 -21.87 5.29 -4.52
N GLN A 77 -20.87 6.04 -4.09
CA GLN A 77 -20.68 6.35 -2.67
C GLN A 77 -21.88 7.13 -2.13
N MET A 78 -22.35 8.18 -2.81
CA MET A 78 -23.52 8.97 -2.41
C MET A 78 -24.79 8.13 -2.29
N ASP A 79 -25.01 7.18 -3.19
CA ASP A 79 -26.18 6.31 -3.15
C ASP A 79 -26.13 5.29 -2.01
N ILE A 80 -24.94 4.78 -1.68
CA ILE A 80 -24.69 4.02 -0.44
C ILE A 80 -24.99 4.92 0.77
N LEU A 81 -24.60 6.21 0.71
CA LEU A 81 -24.88 7.18 1.77
C LEU A 81 -26.37 7.54 1.91
N LYS A 82 -27.16 7.43 0.84
CA LYS A 82 -28.61 7.63 0.85
C LYS A 82 -29.38 6.38 1.28
N GLY A 83 -28.70 5.24 1.44
CA GLY A 83 -29.31 4.00 1.93
C GLY A 83 -29.95 3.14 0.84
N LYS A 84 -29.59 3.32 -0.44
CA LYS A 84 -30.02 2.40 -1.51
C LYS A 84 -29.59 0.97 -1.21
N SER A 85 -30.37 0.00 -1.66
CA SER A 85 -30.11 -1.41 -1.38
C SER A 85 -28.89 -1.92 -2.18
N LYS A 86 -28.22 -2.95 -1.65
CA LYS A 86 -27.04 -3.57 -2.30
C LYS A 86 -27.35 -4.03 -3.72
N GLN A 87 -28.49 -4.71 -3.91
CA GLN A 87 -28.92 -5.26 -5.20
C GLN A 87 -29.20 -4.15 -6.21
N GLU A 88 -29.84 -3.07 -5.77
CA GLU A 88 -30.14 -1.89 -6.58
C GLU A 88 -28.86 -1.20 -7.06
N ILE A 89 -27.90 -0.95 -6.17
CA ILE A 89 -26.61 -0.31 -6.53
C ILE A 89 -25.79 -1.20 -7.47
N MET A 90 -25.78 -2.53 -7.24
CA MET A 90 -25.05 -3.45 -8.12
C MET A 90 -25.65 -3.49 -9.52
N SER A 91 -26.97 -3.47 -9.63
CA SER A 91 -27.72 -3.45 -10.89
C SER A 91 -27.52 -2.13 -11.64
N GLU A 92 -27.77 -0.98 -10.98
CA GLU A 92 -27.72 0.36 -11.57
C GLU A 92 -26.32 0.72 -12.09
N TYR A 93 -25.28 0.34 -11.35
CA TYR A 93 -23.90 0.69 -11.71
C TYR A 93 -23.13 -0.44 -12.40
N GLY A 94 -23.72 -1.63 -12.55
CA GLY A 94 -23.09 -2.80 -13.15
C GLY A 94 -21.80 -3.20 -12.43
N ILE A 95 -21.83 -3.27 -11.09
CA ILE A 95 -20.65 -3.56 -10.27
C ILE A 95 -20.74 -4.92 -9.58
N SER A 96 -19.60 -5.60 -9.45
CA SER A 96 -19.52 -6.85 -8.69
C SER A 96 -19.66 -6.63 -7.19
N GLU A 97 -20.04 -7.67 -6.48
CA GLU A 97 -20.17 -7.66 -5.01
C GLU A 97 -18.86 -7.25 -4.32
N ARG A 98 -17.71 -7.75 -4.79
CA ARG A 98 -16.38 -7.35 -4.28
C ARG A 98 -16.14 -5.85 -4.45
N THR A 99 -16.56 -5.27 -5.58
CA THR A 99 -16.42 -3.84 -5.85
C THR A 99 -17.34 -3.03 -4.94
N TYR A 100 -18.59 -3.47 -4.78
CA TYR A 100 -19.54 -2.89 -3.85
C TYR A 100 -18.99 -2.87 -2.42
N SER A 101 -18.49 -3.99 -1.90
CA SER A 101 -17.91 -4.08 -0.55
C SER A 101 -16.73 -3.13 -0.32
N ARG A 102 -15.88 -2.92 -1.33
CA ARG A 102 -14.79 -1.94 -1.25
C ARG A 102 -15.31 -0.50 -1.23
N LYS A 103 -16.31 -0.17 -2.05
CA LYS A 103 -16.90 1.18 -2.10
C LYS A 103 -17.73 1.50 -0.86
N THR A 104 -18.41 0.52 -0.28
CA THR A 104 -19.13 0.69 0.99
C THR A 104 -18.20 0.88 2.17
N ARG A 105 -17.06 0.17 2.23
CA ARG A 105 -16.03 0.41 3.25
C ARG A 105 -15.57 1.87 3.23
N ASN A 106 -15.26 2.41 2.06
CA ASN A 106 -14.88 3.81 1.90
C ASN A 106 -16.03 4.79 2.23
N ALA A 107 -17.27 4.49 1.85
CA ALA A 107 -18.43 5.31 2.23
C ALA A 107 -18.69 5.31 3.75
N ARG A 108 -18.44 4.19 4.45
CA ARG A 108 -18.50 4.08 5.91
C ARG A 108 -17.40 4.91 6.59
N GLU A 109 -16.18 4.86 6.06
CA GLU A 109 -15.06 5.70 6.49
C GLU A 109 -15.40 7.19 6.32
N LEU A 110 -15.96 7.59 5.17
CA LEU A 110 -16.42 8.97 4.93
C LEU A 110 -17.54 9.41 5.88
N ARG A 111 -18.50 8.53 6.20
CA ARG A 111 -19.53 8.82 7.23
C ARG A 111 -18.90 9.00 8.59
N LYS A 112 -17.95 8.12 8.95
CA LYS A 112 -17.23 8.17 10.23
C LYS A 112 -16.47 9.49 10.36
N GLU A 113 -15.69 9.86 9.34
CA GLU A 113 -14.93 11.12 9.31
C GLU A 113 -15.85 12.35 9.38
N ARG A 114 -16.95 12.37 8.60
CA ARG A 114 -17.93 13.47 8.65
C ARG A 114 -18.56 13.58 10.04
N THR A 115 -18.89 12.46 10.67
CA THR A 115 -19.45 12.40 12.02
C THR A 115 -18.42 12.80 13.07
N GLU A 116 -17.14 12.49 12.86
CA GLU A 116 -16.00 12.96 13.66
C GLU A 116 -15.90 14.47 13.65
N LYS A 117 -15.83 15.07 12.46
CA LYS A 117 -15.76 16.53 12.32
C LYS A 117 -16.95 17.26 12.97
N TYR A 118 -18.17 16.78 12.79
CA TYR A 118 -19.33 17.41 13.44
C TYR A 118 -19.29 17.32 14.95
N LEU A 119 -18.88 16.17 15.50
CA LEU A 119 -18.80 15.98 16.95
C LEU A 119 -17.63 16.77 17.55
N GLU A 120 -16.48 16.85 16.87
CA GLU A 120 -15.37 17.74 17.26
C GLU A 120 -15.84 19.19 17.34
N LYS A 121 -16.54 19.66 16.30
CA LYS A 121 -17.11 21.01 16.28
C LYS A 121 -18.11 21.24 17.42
N ILE A 122 -18.99 20.28 17.70
CA ILE A 122 -19.91 20.36 18.85
C ILE A 122 -19.14 20.46 20.17
N VAL A 123 -18.09 19.65 20.34
CA VAL A 123 -17.27 19.66 21.54
C VAL A 123 -16.56 21.02 21.71
N GLU A 124 -15.99 21.56 20.64
CA GLU A 124 -15.35 22.87 20.63
C GLU A 124 -16.36 23.98 20.96
N GLU A 125 -17.54 23.98 20.36
CA GLU A 125 -18.57 25.00 20.58
C GLU A 125 -19.19 24.93 21.99
N VAL A 126 -19.52 23.73 22.47
CA VAL A 126 -20.20 23.51 23.75
C VAL A 126 -19.24 23.71 24.93
N TYR A 127 -18.05 23.12 24.86
CA TYR A 127 -17.09 23.16 25.96
C TYR A 127 -16.02 24.23 25.81
N LYS A 128 -15.94 24.92 24.67
CA LYS A 128 -15.07 26.10 24.45
C LYS A 128 -13.60 25.84 24.82
N GLY A 129 -13.10 24.64 24.53
CA GLY A 129 -11.73 24.22 24.88
C GLY A 129 -11.50 23.85 26.36
N GLU A 130 -12.52 23.96 27.22
CA GLU A 130 -12.43 23.64 28.65
C GLU A 130 -12.64 22.14 28.95
N LEU A 131 -12.90 21.31 27.94
CA LEU A 131 -13.20 19.88 28.12
C LEU A 131 -12.12 19.16 28.95
N TYR A 132 -10.84 19.44 28.70
CA TYR A 132 -9.74 18.88 29.48
C TYR A 132 -9.82 19.30 30.96
N ARG A 133 -10.08 20.58 31.24
CA ARG A 133 -10.18 21.07 32.61
C ARG A 133 -11.35 20.44 33.35
N ILE A 134 -12.50 20.28 32.68
CA ILE A 134 -13.68 19.61 33.23
C ILE A 134 -13.35 18.16 33.56
N LEU A 135 -12.78 17.41 32.62
CA LEU A 135 -12.42 16.01 32.83
C LEU A 135 -11.40 15.84 33.96
N LYS A 136 -10.35 16.66 33.99
CA LYS A 136 -9.38 16.68 35.09
C LYS A 136 -10.07 16.97 36.44
N GLY A 137 -11.01 17.91 36.47
CA GLY A 137 -11.83 18.21 37.64
C GLY A 137 -12.66 17.00 38.10
N THR A 138 -13.27 16.27 37.16
CA THR A 138 -14.05 15.06 37.48
C THR A 138 -13.18 13.94 38.07
N GLU A 139 -11.97 13.71 37.54
CA GLU A 139 -11.02 12.74 38.11
C GLU A 139 -10.55 13.15 39.50
N THR A 140 -10.28 14.45 39.69
CA THR A 140 -9.87 14.99 40.99
C THR A 140 -10.98 14.81 42.04
N ALA A 141 -12.24 15.08 41.66
CA ALA A 141 -13.39 14.90 42.55
C ALA A 141 -13.60 13.43 42.92
N LYS A 142 -13.45 12.50 41.96
CA LYS A 142 -13.48 11.06 42.22
C LYS A 142 -12.41 10.64 43.22
N ALA A 143 -11.16 11.07 43.02
CA ALA A 143 -10.06 10.75 43.92
C ALA A 143 -10.32 11.28 45.35
N ASN A 144 -10.82 12.51 45.46
CA ASN A 144 -11.15 13.10 46.76
C ASN A 144 -12.26 12.33 47.49
N LEU A 145 -13.30 11.86 46.78
CA LEU A 145 -14.35 11.03 47.38
C LEU A 145 -13.83 9.68 47.86
N VAL A 146 -12.95 9.03 47.08
CA VAL A 146 -12.29 7.78 47.49
C VAL A 146 -11.51 8.00 48.79
N VAL A 147 -10.68 9.05 48.84
CA VAL A 147 -9.90 9.38 50.05
C VAL A 147 -10.80 9.62 51.26
N ARG A 148 -11.91 10.36 51.10
CA ARG A 148 -12.88 10.63 52.19
C ARG A 148 -13.57 9.35 52.65
N ALA A 149 -14.04 8.53 51.72
CA ALA A 149 -14.69 7.25 52.04
C ALA A 149 -13.73 6.31 52.77
N THR A 150 -12.48 6.18 52.32
CA THR A 150 -11.48 5.34 52.98
C THR A 150 -11.16 5.83 54.40
N LYS A 151 -11.06 7.15 54.60
CA LYS A 151 -10.84 7.72 55.95
C LYS A 151 -12.01 7.44 56.90
N GLU A 152 -13.24 7.59 56.42
CA GLU A 152 -14.44 7.31 57.20
C GLU A 152 -14.60 5.80 57.50
N ILE A 153 -14.25 4.94 56.55
CA ILE A 153 -14.27 3.47 56.74
C ILE A 153 -13.26 3.03 57.82
N ASN A 154 -12.10 3.67 57.88
CA ASN A 154 -11.04 3.34 58.82
C ASN A 154 -11.16 4.09 60.16
N SER A 155 -12.23 4.86 60.40
CA SER A 155 -12.44 5.55 61.67
C SER A 155 -12.87 4.57 62.77
N GLN A 156 -12.61 4.91 64.04
CA GLN A 156 -13.05 4.09 65.18
C GLN A 156 -14.57 4.02 65.32
N GLU A 157 -15.28 5.06 64.89
CA GLU A 157 -16.75 5.13 64.84
C GLU A 157 -17.19 5.44 63.40
N MET A 158 -17.29 4.39 62.59
CA MET A 158 -17.67 4.51 61.18
C MET A 158 -19.12 5.01 61.02
N ASP A 159 -19.29 6.14 60.34
CA ASP A 159 -20.61 6.58 59.89
C ASP A 159 -20.96 5.96 58.53
N THR A 160 -21.73 4.87 58.58
CA THR A 160 -22.18 4.14 57.38
C THR A 160 -23.02 5.00 56.43
N LYS A 161 -23.74 6.02 56.92
CA LYS A 161 -24.53 6.92 56.07
C LYS A 161 -23.62 7.81 55.22
N LYS A 162 -22.57 8.38 55.82
CA LYS A 162 -21.59 9.19 55.07
C LYS A 162 -20.88 8.37 54.00
N VAL A 163 -20.49 7.13 54.30
CA VAL A 163 -19.87 6.24 53.31
C VAL A 163 -20.82 6.00 52.12
N GLN A 164 -22.11 5.77 52.38
CA GLN A 164 -23.12 5.62 51.32
C GLN A 164 -23.34 6.91 50.52
N GLU A 165 -23.31 8.08 51.17
CA GLU A 165 -23.40 9.37 50.48
C GLU A 165 -22.21 9.60 49.55
N TYR A 166 -20.99 9.28 49.99
CA TYR A 166 -19.79 9.35 49.16
C TYR A 166 -19.85 8.40 47.97
N ASP A 167 -20.34 7.17 48.16
CA ASP A 167 -20.52 6.22 47.06
C ASP A 167 -21.53 6.72 46.03
N LYS A 168 -22.70 7.21 46.46
CA LYS A 168 -23.70 7.80 45.55
C LYS A 168 -23.14 8.98 44.76
N ALA A 169 -22.40 9.88 45.43
CA ALA A 169 -21.73 10.99 44.77
C ALA A 169 -20.69 10.50 43.76
N TYR A 170 -19.90 9.49 44.11
CA TYR A 170 -18.90 8.90 43.24
C TYR A 170 -19.52 8.26 41.99
N VAL A 171 -20.58 7.45 42.15
CA VAL A 171 -21.32 6.84 41.04
C VAL A 171 -21.89 7.90 40.10
N THR A 172 -22.41 9.00 40.66
CA THR A 172 -22.95 10.10 39.87
C THR A 172 -21.86 10.80 39.06
N ILE A 173 -20.75 11.16 39.69
CA ILE A 173 -19.61 11.79 39.00
C ILE A 173 -19.01 10.84 37.96
N LYS A 174 -18.95 9.53 38.24
CA LYS A 174 -18.47 8.52 37.29
C LYS A 174 -19.35 8.47 36.03
N LYS A 175 -20.69 8.49 36.20
CA LYS A 175 -21.62 8.55 35.06
C LYS A 175 -21.42 9.82 34.24
N MET A 176 -21.37 10.98 34.90
CA MET A 176 -21.13 12.27 34.24
C MET A 176 -19.79 12.31 33.49
N GLY A 177 -18.71 11.80 34.11
CA GLY A 177 -17.39 11.72 33.49
C GLY A 177 -17.36 10.82 32.25
N ASN A 178 -18.04 9.66 32.32
CA ASN A 178 -18.17 8.77 31.16
C ASN A 178 -18.97 9.41 30.01
N ASP A 179 -20.05 10.13 30.32
CA ASP A 179 -20.84 10.85 29.32
C ASP A 179 -20.04 11.99 28.67
N LEU A 180 -19.21 12.68 29.44
CA LEU A 180 -18.26 13.69 28.95
C LEU A 180 -17.19 13.07 28.05
N MET A 181 -16.60 11.94 28.45
CA MET A 181 -15.64 11.19 27.62
C MET A 181 -16.28 10.77 26.30
N ARG A 182 -17.51 10.23 26.35
CA ARG A 182 -18.27 9.84 25.14
C ARG A 182 -18.55 11.03 24.23
N THR A 183 -18.96 12.16 24.79
CA THR A 183 -19.20 13.41 24.03
C THR A 183 -17.90 13.91 23.40
N GLY A 184 -16.79 13.85 24.14
CA GLY A 184 -15.45 14.19 23.69
C GLY A 184 -14.79 13.17 22.77
N LYS A 185 -15.47 12.07 22.43
CA LYS A 185 -14.91 10.90 21.71
C LYS A 185 -13.64 10.30 22.34
N MET A 186 -13.49 10.46 23.64
CA MET A 186 -12.37 9.88 24.37
C MET A 186 -12.69 8.41 24.68
N LEU A 187 -11.69 7.56 24.49
CA LEU A 187 -11.78 6.15 24.81
C LEU A 187 -11.71 5.95 26.31
N THR A 188 -12.53 5.04 26.83
CA THR A 188 -12.35 4.51 28.18
C THR A 188 -11.10 3.65 28.26
N ALA A 189 -10.57 3.43 29.47
CA ALA A 189 -9.40 2.58 29.67
C ALA A 189 -9.58 1.15 29.10
N TYR A 190 -10.80 0.61 29.17
CA TYR A 190 -11.11 -0.71 28.59
C TYR A 190 -11.05 -0.69 27.05
N GLU A 191 -11.62 0.34 26.43
CA GLU A 191 -11.61 0.49 24.97
C GLU A 191 -10.19 0.72 24.44
N VAL A 192 -9.34 1.43 25.18
CA VAL A 192 -7.90 1.56 24.84
C VAL A 192 -7.22 0.19 24.84
N LEU A 193 -7.40 -0.60 25.91
CA LEU A 193 -6.82 -1.95 26.01
C LEU A 193 -7.32 -2.89 24.90
N GLU A 194 -8.60 -2.77 24.52
CA GLU A 194 -9.16 -3.57 23.44
C GLU A 194 -8.55 -3.20 22.07
N ILE A 195 -8.35 -1.91 21.81
CA ILE A 195 -7.68 -1.43 20.59
C ILE A 195 -6.23 -1.90 20.57
N ASP A 196 -5.50 -1.80 21.68
CA ASP A 196 -4.11 -2.28 21.76
C ASP A 196 -4.01 -3.78 21.44
N ARG A 197 -4.95 -4.58 21.95
CA ARG A 197 -5.05 -6.00 21.62
C ARG A 197 -5.33 -6.22 20.13
N GLN A 198 -6.30 -5.51 19.56
CA GLN A 198 -6.64 -5.62 18.14
C GLN A 198 -5.47 -5.23 17.24
N LEU A 199 -4.75 -4.16 17.58
CA LEU A 199 -3.55 -3.73 16.84
C LEU A 199 -2.45 -4.78 16.90
N ALA A 200 -2.19 -5.37 18.07
CA ALA A 200 -1.23 -6.45 18.22
C ALA A 200 -1.64 -7.70 17.41
N GLU A 201 -2.93 -8.04 17.39
CA GLU A 201 -3.46 -9.14 16.57
C GLU A 201 -3.32 -8.86 15.06
N GLU A 202 -3.63 -7.63 14.62
CA GLU A 202 -3.47 -7.20 13.23
C GLU A 202 -2.00 -7.23 12.80
N GLU A 203 -1.08 -6.77 13.66
CA GLU A 203 0.35 -6.78 13.41
C GLU A 203 0.87 -8.22 13.27
N MET A 204 0.48 -9.10 14.17
CA MET A 204 0.75 -10.54 14.08
C MET A 204 0.21 -11.16 12.79
N GLN A 205 -0.98 -10.76 12.33
CA GLN A 205 -1.53 -11.23 11.06
C GLN A 205 -0.75 -10.70 9.85
N ARG A 206 -0.35 -9.42 9.88
CA ARG A 206 0.47 -8.82 8.81
C ARG A 206 1.82 -9.51 8.72
N GLU A 207 2.48 -9.73 9.85
CA GLU A 207 3.77 -10.42 9.91
C GLU A 207 3.66 -11.85 9.35
N LYS A 208 2.60 -12.59 9.73
CA LYS A 208 2.32 -13.92 9.15
C LYS A 208 2.17 -13.88 7.63
N LEU A 209 1.41 -12.90 7.11
CA LEU A 209 1.22 -12.72 5.66
C LEU A 209 2.53 -12.33 4.96
N GLU A 210 3.39 -11.54 5.59
CA GLU A 210 4.71 -11.19 5.04
C GLU A 210 5.66 -12.39 5.03
N ILE A 211 5.68 -13.19 6.09
CA ILE A 211 6.43 -14.45 6.16
C ILE A 211 5.94 -15.40 5.07
N GLU A 212 4.63 -15.53 4.88
CA GLU A 212 4.03 -16.40 3.86
C GLU A 212 4.40 -15.93 2.44
N LYS A 213 4.31 -14.62 2.17
CA LYS A 213 4.80 -14.03 0.90
C LYS A 213 6.29 -14.27 0.68
N ALA A 214 7.10 -14.16 1.73
CA ALA A 214 8.54 -14.39 1.65
C ALA A 214 8.87 -15.87 1.40
N LYS A 215 8.09 -16.80 1.96
CA LYS A 215 8.21 -18.24 1.67
C LYS A 215 7.89 -18.54 0.21
N ILE A 216 6.74 -18.06 -0.28
CA ILE A 216 6.34 -18.22 -1.70
C ILE A 216 7.44 -17.69 -2.63
N LYS A 217 7.99 -16.51 -2.33
CA LYS A 217 9.07 -15.93 -3.13
C LYS A 217 10.37 -16.76 -3.12
N LYS A 218 10.72 -17.36 -1.97
CA LYS A 218 11.88 -18.26 -1.88
C LYS A 218 11.68 -19.56 -2.67
N ASP A 219 10.46 -20.07 -2.72
CA ASP A 219 10.14 -21.28 -3.49
C ASP A 219 10.21 -20.99 -5.00
N ASP A 220 9.68 -19.85 -5.46
CA ASP A 220 9.85 -19.38 -6.85
C ASP A 220 11.33 -19.22 -7.24
N ASP A 221 12.16 -18.64 -6.36
CA ASP A 221 13.58 -18.43 -6.62
C ASP A 221 14.34 -19.77 -6.72
N LYS A 222 14.02 -20.74 -5.85
CA LYS A 222 14.62 -22.09 -5.85
C LYS A 222 14.26 -22.91 -7.08
N ASP A 223 13.02 -22.83 -7.55
CA ASP A 223 12.62 -23.52 -8.79
C ASP A 223 13.35 -22.93 -10.01
N SER A 224 13.59 -21.61 -10.02
CA SER A 224 14.43 -20.98 -11.06
C SER A 224 15.90 -21.41 -11.04
N GLU A 225 16.46 -21.71 -9.86
CA GLU A 225 17.83 -22.22 -9.73
C GLU A 225 17.94 -23.65 -10.26
N LYS A 226 17.00 -24.52 -9.92
CA LYS A 226 16.95 -25.90 -10.43
C LYS A 226 16.80 -25.94 -11.95
N GLU A 227 15.95 -25.08 -12.53
CA GLU A 227 15.83 -24.98 -13.98
C GLU A 227 17.15 -24.58 -14.66
N LYS A 228 17.89 -23.63 -14.07
CA LYS A 228 19.20 -23.22 -14.59
C LYS A 228 20.22 -24.36 -14.51
N GLU A 229 20.24 -25.09 -13.40
CA GLU A 229 21.14 -26.23 -13.19
C GLU A 229 20.84 -27.37 -14.19
N VAL A 230 19.56 -27.67 -14.45
CA VAL A 230 19.14 -28.64 -15.47
C VAL A 230 19.53 -28.18 -16.87
N ILE A 231 19.33 -26.90 -17.21
CA ILE A 231 19.76 -26.33 -18.50
C ILE A 231 21.27 -26.44 -18.69
N GLU A 232 22.05 -26.21 -17.64
CA GLU A 232 23.52 -26.30 -17.67
C GLU A 232 23.99 -27.75 -17.83
N LEU A 233 23.38 -28.70 -17.12
CA LEU A 233 23.62 -30.13 -17.31
C LEU A 233 23.30 -30.60 -18.73
N LEU A 234 22.16 -30.19 -19.29
CA LEU A 234 21.78 -30.51 -20.67
C LEU A 234 22.78 -29.93 -21.69
N ARG A 235 23.25 -28.70 -21.46
CA ARG A 235 24.27 -28.04 -22.30
C ARG A 235 25.61 -28.77 -22.26
N ASN A 236 26.01 -29.28 -21.09
CA ASN A 236 27.22 -30.07 -20.92
C ASN A 236 27.12 -31.46 -21.56
N ILE A 237 25.95 -32.09 -21.56
CA ILE A 237 25.72 -33.37 -22.24
C ILE A 237 25.76 -33.17 -23.77
N THR A 238 25.05 -32.17 -24.29
CA THR A 238 25.03 -31.86 -25.73
C THR A 238 26.42 -31.49 -26.27
N GLY A 239 27.18 -30.67 -25.54
CA GLY A 239 28.56 -30.35 -25.91
C GLY A 239 29.52 -31.55 -25.85
N LYS A 240 29.24 -32.59 -25.06
CA LYS A 240 30.02 -33.85 -25.08
C LYS A 240 29.65 -34.77 -26.24
N VAL A 241 28.41 -34.70 -26.73
CA VAL A 241 27.97 -35.47 -27.90
C VAL A 241 28.57 -34.88 -29.19
N GLU A 242 28.65 -33.55 -29.31
CA GLU A 242 29.27 -32.87 -30.47
C GLU A 242 30.80 -33.06 -30.56
N ASN A 243 31.47 -33.42 -29.47
CA ASN A 243 32.94 -33.63 -29.44
C ASN A 243 33.36 -35.10 -29.56
N ASN A 244 32.40 -36.03 -29.71
CA ASN A 244 32.63 -37.48 -29.85
C ASN A 244 32.27 -38.02 -31.25
N GLU A 245 32.05 -37.14 -32.23
CA GLU A 245 32.05 -37.44 -33.68
C GLU A 245 33.34 -36.94 -34.33
#